data_AF-A0A6V7V9G4-F1
#
_entry.id   AF-A0A6V7V9G4-F1
#
_cell.length_a   1.000
_cell.length_b   1.000
_cell.length_c   1.000
_cell.angle_alpha   90.00
_cell.angle_beta   90.00
_cell.angle_gamma   90.00
#
_symmetry.space_group_name_H-M   'P 1'
#
loop_
_entity.id
_entity.type
_entity.pdbx_description
1 polymer ?
#
loop_
_entity_poly.entity_id
_entity_poly.type
_entity_poly.pdbx_seq_one_letter_code
_entity_poly.pdbx_strand_id
1 'polypeptide(L)'
;MFKFLLIISLISKIHSWTWYDYPPPRHSYYTCGVMYPSYVCDPDFLLKNDPRRAIVELVEDFKEKTKRPNSTIPCMREGLRLVVALAKDKIGPDDTSSEITVCFN
;
A
#
# COMPACT_ATOMS: atom_id res chain seq x y z
N MET A 1 34.68 38.91 10.01
CA MET A 1 34.56 37.71 10.88
C MET A 1 33.42 36.86 10.37
N PHE A 2 33.72 36.00 9.40
CA PHE A 2 32.75 35.17 8.69
C PHE A 2 33.19 33.72 8.88
N LYS A 3 32.20 32.81 8.97
CA LYS A 3 32.30 31.35 8.98
C LYS A 3 32.36 30.71 10.37
N PHE A 4 31.25 30.12 10.78
CA PHE A 4 31.08 28.69 11.05
C PHE A 4 29.57 28.41 10.99
N LEU A 5 29.05 28.22 9.78
CA LEU A 5 28.54 26.90 9.34
C LEU A 5 27.60 26.29 10.38
N LEU A 6 26.35 26.77 10.34
CA LEU A 6 25.17 26.04 10.80
C LEU A 6 25.16 24.68 10.11
N ILE A 7 25.71 23.66 10.79
CA ILE A 7 25.43 22.26 10.51
C ILE A 7 23.99 22.03 10.96
N ILE A 8 23.04 22.49 10.14
CA ILE A 8 21.68 21.95 10.17
C ILE A 8 21.88 20.54 9.63
N SER A 9 22.04 19.56 10.54
CA SER A 9 21.84 18.18 10.17
C SER A 9 20.42 18.08 9.66
N LEU A 10 20.25 18.09 8.34
CA LEU A 10 19.13 17.44 7.70
C LEU A 10 19.23 15.98 8.12
N ILE A 11 18.64 15.67 9.27
CA ILE A 11 18.18 14.33 9.56
C ILE A 11 17.03 14.14 8.59
N SER A 12 17.37 13.80 7.35
CA SER A 12 16.45 13.13 6.44
C SER A 12 16.00 11.92 7.22
N LYS A 13 14.82 12.00 7.86
CA LYS A 13 14.20 10.83 8.46
C LYS A 13 14.09 9.82 7.35
N ILE A 14 14.96 8.80 7.39
CA ILE A 14 14.79 7.57 6.63
C ILE A 14 13.55 6.96 7.26
N HIS A 15 12.38 7.30 6.70
CA HIS A 15 11.13 6.77 7.17
C HIS A 15 11.05 5.33 6.67
N SER A 16 11.42 4.40 7.56
CA SER A 16 11.22 2.98 7.32
C SER A 16 9.76 2.68 7.62
N TRP A 17 9.01 2.24 6.62
CA TRP A 17 7.64 1.80 6.80
C TRP A 17 7.62 0.45 7.52
N THR A 18 6.87 0.35 8.61
CA THR A 18 6.39 -0.93 9.12
C THR A 18 5.03 -1.24 8.50
N TRP A 19 4.58 -2.49 8.62
CA TRP A 19 3.26 -2.88 8.11
C TRP A 19 2.11 -2.13 8.78
N TYR A 20 2.31 -1.63 10.01
CA TYR A 20 1.34 -0.80 10.73
C TYR A 20 1.29 0.65 10.22
N ASP A 21 2.37 1.13 9.59
CA ASP A 21 2.49 2.52 9.17
C ASP A 21 1.78 2.79 7.84
N TYR A 22 1.42 1.74 7.10
CA TYR A 22 0.77 1.87 5.81
C TYR A 22 -0.63 2.47 5.93
N PRO A 23 -0.90 3.60 5.24
CA PRO A 23 -2.23 4.17 5.24
C PRO A 23 -3.24 3.18 4.63
N PRO A 24 -4.47 3.11 5.16
CA PRO A 24 -5.51 2.28 4.57
C PRO A 24 -5.85 2.79 3.15
N PRO A 25 -5.56 2.02 2.08
CA PRO A 25 -5.49 2.56 0.72
C PRO A 25 -6.84 3.00 0.13
N ARG A 26 -7.97 2.59 0.71
CA ARG A 26 -9.30 3.09 0.34
C ARG A 26 -9.73 4.37 1.07
N HIS A 27 -9.26 4.56 2.29
CA HIS A 27 -9.68 5.68 3.14
C HIS A 27 -8.69 6.86 3.07
N SER A 28 -7.40 6.55 2.94
CA SER A 28 -6.31 7.53 2.90
C SER A 28 -5.55 7.44 1.57
N TYR A 29 -6.30 7.30 0.47
CA TYR A 29 -5.76 7.02 -0.87
C TYR A 29 -4.78 8.08 -1.37
N TYR A 30 -5.00 9.37 -1.07
CA TYR A 30 -4.03 10.43 -1.39
C TYR A 30 -2.68 10.23 -0.70
N THR A 31 -2.68 9.82 0.58
CA THR A 31 -1.45 9.51 1.34
C THR A 31 -0.73 8.28 0.77
N CYS A 32 -1.48 7.38 0.14
CA CYS A 32 -0.98 6.22 -0.59
C CYS A 32 -0.43 6.53 -1.99
N GLY A 33 -0.31 7.81 -2.38
CA GLY A 33 0.25 8.19 -3.69
C GLY A 33 -0.66 7.88 -4.88
N VAL A 34 -1.95 7.61 -4.64
CA VAL A 34 -2.97 7.36 -5.68
C VAL A 34 -4.03 8.47 -5.68
N MET A 35 -4.62 8.74 -6.84
CA MET A 35 -5.57 9.85 -7.04
C MET A 35 -7.02 9.50 -6.67
N TYR A 36 -7.33 8.23 -6.47
CA TYR A 36 -8.67 7.73 -6.19
C TYR A 36 -8.59 6.51 -5.26
N PRO A 37 -9.68 6.16 -4.54
CA PRO A 37 -9.72 4.98 -3.67
C PRO A 37 -9.33 3.72 -4.45
N SER A 38 -8.30 3.02 -3.97
CA SER A 38 -7.86 1.74 -4.57
C SER A 38 -7.35 0.80 -3.48
N TYR A 39 -6.92 -0.41 -3.86
CA TYR A 39 -6.22 -1.32 -2.96
C TYR A 39 -4.69 -1.27 -3.16
N VAL A 40 -4.18 -0.22 -3.79
CA VAL A 40 -2.74 0.02 -4.01
C VAL A 40 -2.27 1.18 -3.13
N CYS A 41 -1.16 0.97 -2.41
CA CYS A 41 -0.51 1.99 -1.62
C CYS A 41 0.98 2.10 -2.00
N ASP A 42 1.35 3.25 -2.56
CA ASP A 42 2.71 3.62 -2.97
C ASP A 42 3.08 5.00 -2.40
N PRO A 43 3.19 5.12 -1.06
CA PRO A 43 3.43 6.42 -0.39
C PRO A 43 4.81 7.00 -0.72
N ASP A 44 5.78 6.15 -1.09
CA ASP A 44 7.13 6.55 -1.50
C ASP A 44 7.24 6.91 -2.98
N PHE A 45 6.15 6.86 -3.73
CA PHE A 45 6.10 7.12 -5.17
C PHE A 45 7.14 6.31 -5.98
N LEU A 46 7.33 5.03 -5.62
CA LEU A 46 8.28 4.14 -6.30
C LEU A 46 7.89 3.89 -7.75
N LEU A 47 6.59 3.96 -8.04
CA LEU A 47 6.06 3.81 -9.38
C LEU A 47 5.85 5.16 -10.05
N LYS A 48 6.01 5.18 -11.38
CA LYS A 48 5.47 6.27 -12.19
C LYS A 48 3.95 6.11 -12.31
N ASN A 49 3.28 7.17 -12.76
CA ASN A 49 1.82 7.20 -12.84
C ASN A 49 1.24 6.07 -13.72
N ASP A 50 1.83 5.77 -14.88
CA ASP A 50 1.29 4.74 -15.78
C ASP A 50 1.43 3.32 -15.21
N PRO A 51 2.61 2.88 -14.71
CA PRO A 51 2.73 1.60 -14.00
C PRO A 51 1.80 1.51 -12.78
N ARG A 52 1.68 2.59 -11.99
CA ARG A 52 0.78 2.62 -10.83
C ARG A 52 -0.66 2.41 -11.25
N ARG A 53 -1.11 3.10 -12.31
CA ARG A 53 -2.46 2.94 -12.87
C ARG A 53 -2.70 1.50 -13.33
N ALA A 54 -1.75 0.91 -14.06
CA ALA A 54 -1.85 -0.46 -14.54
C ALA A 54 -2.01 -1.47 -13.37
N ILE A 55 -1.27 -1.31 -12.28
CA ILE A 55 -1.43 -2.17 -11.09
C ILE A 55 -2.81 -1.97 -10.45
N VAL A 56 -3.28 -0.74 -10.33
CA VAL A 56 -4.63 -0.47 -9.80
C VAL A 56 -5.69 -1.18 -10.65
N GLU A 57 -5.59 -1.09 -11.98
CA GLU A 57 -6.50 -1.77 -12.90
C GLU A 57 -6.44 -3.30 -12.74
N LEU A 58 -5.25 -3.88 -12.63
CA LEU A 58 -5.06 -5.32 -12.41
C LEU A 58 -5.67 -5.80 -11.09
N VAL A 59 -5.55 -5.01 -10.04
CA VAL A 59 -6.10 -5.35 -8.71
C VAL A 59 -7.63 -5.30 -8.70
N GLU A 60 -8.23 -4.30 -9.34
CA GLU A 60 -9.68 -4.22 -9.49
C GLU A 60 -10.23 -5.33 -10.40
N ASP A 61 -9.55 -5.62 -11.51
CA ASP A 61 -9.90 -6.73 -12.41
C ASP A 61 -9.80 -8.09 -11.71
N PHE A 62 -8.80 -8.30 -10.85
CA PHE A 62 -8.67 -9.52 -10.04
C PHE A 62 -9.88 -9.72 -9.12
N LYS A 63 -10.36 -8.65 -8.48
CA LYS A 63 -11.56 -8.70 -7.64
C LYS A 63 -12.78 -9.13 -8.44
N GLU A 64 -13.02 -8.52 -9.60
CA GLU A 64 -14.18 -8.89 -10.43
C GLU A 64 -14.05 -10.32 -11.00
N LYS A 65 -12.84 -10.75 -11.38
CA LYS A 65 -12.60 -12.13 -11.87
C LYS A 65 -12.79 -13.21 -10.82
N THR A 66 -12.50 -12.89 -9.56
CA THR A 66 -12.64 -13.84 -8.44
C THR A 66 -14.04 -13.85 -7.83
N LYS A 67 -14.90 -12.94 -8.27
CA LYS A 67 -16.28 -12.83 -7.84
C LYS A 67 -17.10 -14.03 -8.29
N ARG A 68 -17.80 -14.65 -7.33
CA ARG A 68 -18.72 -15.77 -7.52
C ARG A 68 -20.08 -15.40 -6.91
N PRO A 69 -20.96 -14.73 -7.68
CA PRO A 69 -22.21 -14.17 -7.13
C PRO A 69 -23.11 -15.18 -6.40
N ASN A 70 -23.10 -16.43 -6.86
CA ASN A 70 -23.91 -17.52 -6.30
C ASN A 70 -23.18 -18.32 -5.19
N SER A 71 -22.02 -17.86 -4.73
CA SER A 71 -21.27 -18.53 -3.66
C SER A 71 -21.99 -18.42 -2.32
N THR A 72 -21.96 -19.49 -1.53
CA THR A 72 -22.41 -19.46 -0.12
C THR A 72 -21.43 -18.73 0.79
N ILE A 73 -20.17 -18.60 0.36
CA ILE A 73 -19.11 -17.89 1.09
C ILE A 73 -19.19 -16.38 0.76
N PRO A 74 -19.42 -15.49 1.75
CA PRO A 74 -19.56 -14.05 1.53
C PRO A 74 -18.40 -13.41 0.77
N CYS A 75 -17.16 -13.69 1.16
CA CYS A 75 -15.95 -13.13 0.53
C CYS A 75 -15.87 -13.45 -0.97
N MET A 76 -16.28 -14.67 -1.34
CA MET A 76 -16.28 -15.09 -2.74
C MET A 76 -17.40 -14.39 -3.53
N ARG A 77 -18.53 -14.01 -2.92
CA ARG A 77 -19.60 -13.26 -3.60
C ARG A 77 -19.19 -11.86 -4.00
N GLU A 78 -18.32 -11.24 -3.21
CA GLU A 78 -17.83 -9.89 -3.45
C GLU A 78 -16.55 -9.84 -4.30
N GLY A 79 -15.88 -10.98 -4.45
CA GLY A 79 -14.57 -11.07 -5.06
C GLY A 79 -13.46 -10.90 -4.04
N LEU A 80 -12.33 -11.56 -4.30
CA LEU A 80 -11.14 -11.47 -3.47
C LEU A 80 -10.46 -10.12 -3.69
N ARG A 81 -10.16 -9.43 -2.59
CA ARG A 81 -9.51 -8.12 -2.61
C ARG A 81 -8.00 -8.31 -2.43
N LEU A 82 -7.22 -8.03 -3.47
CA LEU A 82 -5.76 -8.01 -3.38
C LEU A 82 -5.31 -6.62 -2.92
N VAL A 83 -4.50 -6.53 -1.87
CA VAL A 83 -3.92 -5.27 -1.39
C VAL A 83 -2.43 -5.25 -1.72
N VAL A 84 -1.98 -4.19 -2.39
CA VAL A 84 -0.58 -4.00 -2.80
C VAL A 84 0.00 -2.82 -2.05
N ALA A 85 1.06 -3.05 -1.28
CA ALA A 85 1.80 -2.02 -0.57
C ALA A 85 3.25 -2.01 -1.05
N LEU A 86 3.76 -0.83 -1.40
CA LEU A 86 5.12 -0.63 -1.93
C LEU A 86 5.91 0.28 -0.98
N ALA A 87 7.12 -0.14 -0.58
CA ALA A 87 8.04 0.63 0.26
C ALA A 87 9.44 0.59 -0.35
N LYS A 88 10.17 1.70 -0.17
CA LYS A 88 11.56 1.81 -0.59
C LYS A 88 12.49 0.91 0.24
N ASP A 89 12.22 0.79 1.54
CA ASP A 89 13.03 0.05 2.51
C ASP A 89 12.24 -1.14 3.09
N LYS A 90 12.96 -2.16 3.58
CA LYS A 90 12.39 -3.44 4.05
C LYS A 90 11.36 -3.21 5.16
N ILE A 91 10.17 -3.80 5.01
CA ILE A 91 9.12 -3.80 6.02
C ILE A 91 9.52 -4.75 7.17
N GLY A 92 10.04 -4.21 8.28
CA GLY A 92 10.15 -4.89 9.59
C GLY A 92 10.99 -6.17 9.65
N PRO A 93 11.22 -6.74 10.86
CA PRO A 93 12.08 -7.92 11.03
C PRO A 93 11.46 -9.17 10.39
N ASP A 94 12.31 -10.13 10.00
CA ASP A 94 11.92 -11.42 9.44
C ASP A 94 11.09 -12.22 10.47
N ASP A 95 9.77 -12.06 10.50
CA ASP A 95 8.91 -12.81 11.40
C ASP A 95 7.84 -13.61 10.63
N THR A 96 7.98 -14.92 10.80
CA THR A 96 7.02 -16.01 10.59
C THR A 96 5.59 -15.59 10.32
N SER A 97 5.12 -15.99 9.14
CA SER A 97 3.72 -15.97 8.71
C SER A 97 2.81 -16.57 9.79
N SER A 98 2.12 -15.71 10.53
CA SER A 98 0.86 -16.11 11.15
C SER A 98 -0.21 -15.91 10.08
N GLU A 99 -0.90 -16.98 9.69
CA GLU A 99 -2.04 -16.91 8.78
C GLU A 99 -3.14 -16.07 9.44
N ILE A 100 -3.18 -14.77 9.13
CA ILE A 100 -4.29 -13.92 9.54
C ILE A 100 -5.33 -13.94 8.43
N THR A 101 -6.45 -14.62 8.68
CA THR A 101 -7.65 -14.48 7.83
C THR A 101 -8.31 -13.16 8.19
N VAL A 102 -7.92 -12.07 7.53
CA VAL A 102 -8.57 -10.76 7.68
C VAL A 102 -9.59 -10.55 6.57
N CYS A 103 -10.86 -10.47 6.93
CA CYS A 103 -11.90 -9.95 6.06
C CYS A 103 -11.93 -8.42 6.24
N PHE A 104 -11.38 -7.67 5.27
CA PHE A 104 -11.58 -6.24 5.24
C PHE A 104 -13.03 -5.96 4.83
N ASN A 105 -13.87 -5.52 5.79
CA ASN A 105 -15.21 -5.00 5.53
C ASN A 105 -15.14 -3.76 4.63
#